data_AF-A0A1G4T227-F1
#
_entry.id   AF-A0A1G4T227-F1
#
_cell.length_a   1.000
_cell.length_b   1.000
_cell.length_c   1.000
_cell.angle_alpha   90.00
_cell.angle_beta   90.00
_cell.angle_gamma   90.00
#
_symmetry.space_group_name_H-M   'P 1'
#
loop_
_entity.id
_entity.type
_entity.pdbx_description
1 polymer ?
#
loop_
_entity_poly.entity_id
_entity_poly.type
_entity_poly.pdbx_seq_one_letter_code
_entity_poly.pdbx_strand_id
1 'polypeptide(L)'
;MEYQEHVEKLLEELEADTGIRFSIDENNNNNSDTIKKLSRLIHRFKGDENRGFFFRQFLLGQLSRDEIKEKRLLYHMDQNRPWTVFVIAFAKPYEPYVLRMISSLFAPGADHTVEMDRTHLVVVRQLKAPAGDEEVKEMAEAIVGTLGTEAMLSVKVSYDRCCDDLSGLPLAYQHCNQAMEIGQLFLERQSVFGYHELGLGKLVFSLDPMVCREYLEDHLGSFDFKELDPETRNTIRVFFDSGLSIAETARSLYVHRNTLVYRIDKLQKQTGLDIRRFDDAITMNIAMLMDEYLKRYQED
;
A
#
# COMPACT_ATOMS: atom_id res chain seq x y z
N MET A 1 19.11 16.44 42.21
CA MET A 1 20.07 16.72 41.11
C MET A 1 19.46 16.33 39.78
N GLU A 2 18.99 15.08 39.64
CA GLU A 2 18.36 14.55 38.40
C GLU A 2 17.09 15.29 37.92
N TYR A 3 16.28 15.84 38.85
CA TYR A 3 15.03 16.54 38.51
C TYR A 3 15.25 17.87 37.78
N GLN A 4 16.17 18.70 38.29
CA GLN A 4 16.36 20.07 37.82
C GLN A 4 17.02 20.09 36.44
N GLU A 5 17.99 19.18 36.24
CA GLU A 5 18.65 18.94 34.96
C GLU A 5 17.66 18.44 33.88
N HIS A 6 16.71 17.58 34.26
CA HIS A 6 15.68 17.10 33.32
C HIS A 6 14.69 18.21 32.93
N VAL A 7 14.31 19.07 33.87
CA VAL A 7 13.41 20.20 33.59
C VAL A 7 14.11 21.24 32.71
N GLU A 8 15.37 21.57 32.98
CA GLU A 8 16.16 22.49 32.15
C GLU A 8 16.27 21.99 30.71
N LYS A 9 16.57 20.70 30.51
CA LYS A 9 16.64 20.11 29.18
C LYS A 9 15.32 20.21 28.41
N LEU A 10 14.18 19.99 29.08
CA LEU A 10 12.85 20.13 28.47
C LEU A 10 12.53 21.60 28.13
N LEU A 11 12.93 22.56 28.97
CA LEU A 11 12.73 23.99 28.69
C LEU A 11 13.61 24.49 27.53
N GLU A 12 14.86 24.02 27.45
CA GLU A 12 15.77 24.28 26.32
C GLU A 12 15.19 23.72 25.01
N GLU A 13 14.59 22.53 25.06
CA GLU A 13 13.92 21.91 23.92
C GLU A 13 12.71 22.75 23.44
N LEU A 14 11.90 23.28 24.36
CA LEU A 14 10.80 24.21 24.02
C LEU A 14 11.31 25.54 23.45
N GLU A 15 12.38 26.12 24.01
CA GLU A 15 12.97 27.36 23.49
C GLU A 15 13.52 27.16 22.08
N ALA A 16 14.17 26.02 21.83
CA ALA A 16 14.68 25.66 20.50
C ALA A 16 13.56 25.50 19.45
N ASP A 17 12.44 24.88 19.81
CA ASP A 17 11.34 24.63 18.86
C ASP A 17 10.44 25.84 18.61
N THR A 18 10.25 26.69 19.62
CA THR A 18 9.27 27.78 19.55
C THR A 18 9.91 29.16 19.35
N GLY A 19 11.21 29.30 19.63
CA GLY A 19 11.91 30.57 19.68
C GLY A 19 11.52 31.45 20.88
N ILE A 20 10.75 30.92 21.83
CA ILE A 20 10.26 31.62 23.03
C ILE A 20 10.98 31.05 24.25
N ARG A 21 11.56 31.92 25.09
CA ARG A 21 12.21 31.52 26.33
C ARG A 21 11.16 31.22 27.41
N PHE A 22 11.22 30.02 28.00
CA PHE A 22 10.33 29.59 29.07
C PHE A 22 11.07 29.54 30.42
N SER A 23 10.42 30.03 31.48
CA SER A 23 10.88 29.89 32.87
C SER A 23 9.76 29.39 33.77
N ILE A 24 10.10 28.71 34.85
CA ILE A 24 9.14 28.21 35.85
C ILE A 24 9.36 29.01 37.13
N ASP A 25 8.43 29.94 37.42
CA ASP A 25 8.61 30.89 38.51
C ASP A 25 8.24 30.35 39.90
N GLU A 26 7.44 29.28 40.03
CA GLU A 26 7.19 28.63 41.34
C GLU A 26 6.44 27.29 41.18
N ASN A 27 7.00 26.22 41.76
CA ASN A 27 6.52 24.85 41.56
C ASN A 27 5.53 24.43 42.66
N ASN A 28 4.24 24.75 42.50
CA ASN A 28 3.19 24.33 43.44
C ASN A 28 2.76 22.84 43.28
N ASN A 29 3.44 22.07 42.42
CA ASN A 29 3.14 20.66 42.14
C ASN A 29 4.35 19.77 42.42
N ASN A 30 4.06 18.49 42.72
CA ASN A 30 5.06 17.45 42.94
C ASN A 30 5.99 17.32 41.72
N ASN A 31 7.30 17.23 41.94
CA ASN A 31 8.34 17.27 40.89
C ASN A 31 8.05 16.32 39.70
N SER A 32 7.60 15.09 39.95
CA SER A 32 7.26 14.14 38.87
C SER A 32 6.12 14.62 37.96
N ASP A 33 5.15 15.37 38.50
CA ASP A 33 4.00 15.86 37.74
C ASP A 33 4.40 17.03 36.82
N THR A 34 5.34 17.87 37.27
CA THR A 34 5.88 18.98 36.47
C THR A 34 6.66 18.48 35.25
N ILE A 35 7.52 17.47 35.42
CA ILE A 35 8.19 16.81 34.27
C ILE A 35 7.16 16.23 33.31
N LYS A 36 6.16 15.47 33.81
CA LYS A 36 5.11 14.89 32.96
C LYS A 36 4.34 15.96 32.18
N LYS A 37 4.03 17.10 32.80
CA LYS A 37 3.34 18.21 32.15
C LYS A 37 4.20 18.86 31.07
N LEU A 38 5.49 19.10 31.34
CA LEU A 38 6.42 19.67 30.36
C LEU A 38 6.67 18.72 29.18
N SER A 39 6.91 17.43 29.45
CA SER A 39 7.07 16.42 28.39
C SER A 39 5.82 16.31 27.52
N ARG A 40 4.61 16.39 28.10
CA ARG A 40 3.36 16.46 27.33
C ARG A 40 3.25 17.73 26.49
N LEU A 41 3.73 18.85 27.01
CA LEU A 41 3.68 20.15 26.31
C LEU A 41 4.63 20.14 25.11
N ILE A 42 5.85 19.60 25.27
CA ILE A 42 6.81 19.37 24.18
C ILE A 42 6.25 18.38 23.17
N HIS A 43 5.70 17.26 23.63
CA HIS A 43 5.08 16.27 22.74
C HIS A 43 3.96 16.88 21.90
N ARG A 44 3.11 17.72 22.52
CA ARG A 44 2.03 18.45 21.87
C ARG A 44 2.50 19.56 20.92
N PHE A 45 3.72 20.09 21.14
CA PHE A 45 4.31 21.13 20.30
C PHE A 45 5.11 20.55 19.11
N LYS A 46 5.83 19.44 19.34
CA LYS A 46 6.63 18.74 18.33
C LYS A 46 5.81 17.87 17.38
N GLY A 47 4.67 17.38 17.83
CA GLY A 47 3.83 16.45 17.08
C GLY A 47 2.39 16.91 17.10
N ASP A 48 1.92 17.29 15.92
CA ASP A 48 0.59 17.08 15.38
C ASP A 48 -0.21 15.93 16.06
N GLU A 49 -0.78 16.13 17.26
CA GLU A 49 -1.74 15.20 17.91
C GLU A 49 -3.11 15.18 17.19
N ASN A 50 -3.10 15.36 15.87
CA ASN A 50 -4.27 15.19 15.05
C ASN A 50 -4.51 13.68 14.80
N ARG A 51 -5.77 13.30 14.58
CA ARG A 51 -6.18 11.91 14.32
C ARG A 51 -5.32 11.24 13.24
N GLY A 52 -4.84 12.00 12.24
CA GLY A 52 -3.96 11.51 11.19
C GLY A 52 -2.64 10.90 11.70
N PHE A 53 -1.97 11.54 12.66
CA PHE A 53 -0.72 11.00 13.23
C PHE A 53 -0.96 9.69 13.99
N PHE A 54 -2.05 9.62 14.77
CA PHE A 54 -2.47 8.38 15.43
C PHE A 54 -2.68 7.26 14.41
N PHE A 55 -3.47 7.48 13.36
CA PHE A 55 -3.71 6.44 12.36
C PHE A 55 -2.42 6.05 11.63
N ARG A 56 -1.52 6.98 11.33
CA ARG A 56 -0.20 6.64 10.75
C ARG A 56 0.57 5.67 11.63
N GLN A 57 0.75 6.00 12.90
CA GLN A 57 1.48 5.14 13.85
C GLN A 57 0.76 3.81 14.08
N PHE A 58 -0.58 3.84 14.11
CA PHE A 58 -1.41 2.66 14.31
C PHE A 58 -1.31 1.68 13.13
N LEU A 59 -1.45 2.17 11.90
CA LEU A 59 -1.35 1.37 10.68
C LEU A 59 0.04 0.75 10.52
N LEU A 60 1.08 1.46 10.94
CA LEU A 60 2.47 0.96 10.95
C LEU A 60 2.76 -0.01 12.12
N GLY A 61 1.80 -0.27 13.00
CA GLY A 61 2.00 -1.16 14.15
C GLY A 61 2.95 -0.62 15.21
N GLN A 62 3.15 0.71 15.26
CA GLN A 62 4.13 1.38 16.12
C GLN A 62 3.57 1.77 17.50
N LEU A 63 2.27 1.56 17.73
CA LEU A 63 1.61 1.91 19.00
C LEU A 63 1.46 0.70 19.93
N SER A 64 1.64 0.96 21.23
CA SER A 64 1.32 0.00 22.28
C SER A 64 -0.19 -0.14 22.49
N ARG A 65 -0.61 -1.24 23.13
CA ARG A 65 -2.02 -1.50 23.45
C ARG A 65 -2.63 -0.41 24.34
N ASP A 66 -1.84 0.20 25.22
CA ASP A 66 -2.33 1.23 26.13
C ASP A 66 -2.51 2.58 25.41
N GLU A 67 -1.59 2.95 24.51
CA GLU A 67 -1.73 4.13 23.64
C GLU A 67 -2.96 4.02 22.72
N ILE A 68 -3.18 2.84 22.12
CA ILE A 68 -4.37 2.58 21.29
C ILE A 68 -5.64 2.78 22.10
N LYS A 69 -5.71 2.25 23.32
CA LYS A 69 -6.89 2.42 24.21
C LYS A 69 -7.12 3.88 24.58
N GLU A 70 -6.06 4.59 24.95
CA GLU A 70 -6.13 6.02 25.31
C GLU A 70 -6.64 6.86 24.15
N LYS A 71 -6.02 6.74 22.97
CA LYS A 71 -6.37 7.53 21.78
C LYS A 71 -7.75 7.17 21.23
N ARG A 72 -8.18 5.90 21.34
CA ARG A 72 -9.55 5.48 20.99
C ARG A 72 -10.61 6.20 21.82
N LEU A 73 -10.39 6.31 23.14
CA LEU A 73 -11.30 7.03 24.03
C LEU A 73 -11.28 8.53 23.73
N LEU A 74 -10.09 9.10 23.53
CA LEU A 74 -9.91 10.52 23.20
C LEU A 74 -10.63 10.92 21.91
N TYR A 75 -10.57 10.08 20.88
CA TYR A 75 -11.16 10.36 19.58
C TYR A 75 -12.58 9.82 19.41
N HIS A 76 -13.20 9.27 20.46
CA HIS A 76 -14.57 8.74 20.45
C HIS A 76 -14.82 7.70 19.34
N MET A 77 -13.85 6.81 19.08
CA MET A 77 -14.00 5.77 18.07
C MET A 77 -14.84 4.61 18.61
N ASP A 78 -15.91 4.26 17.89
CA ASP A 78 -16.76 3.11 18.21
C ASP A 78 -16.00 1.79 18.00
N GLN A 79 -16.10 0.87 18.96
CA GLN A 79 -15.31 -0.37 19.01
C GLN A 79 -15.86 -1.44 18.08
N ASN A 80 -17.17 -1.45 17.86
CA ASN A 80 -17.86 -2.54 17.15
C ASN A 80 -18.39 -2.06 15.80
N ARG A 81 -17.69 -1.10 15.19
CA ARG A 81 -18.01 -0.64 13.84
C ARG A 81 -17.00 -1.16 12.85
N PRO A 82 -17.47 -1.55 11.66
CA PRO A 82 -16.61 -1.98 10.59
C PRO A 82 -15.74 -0.84 10.08
N TRP A 83 -14.55 -1.20 9.60
CA TRP A 83 -13.60 -0.27 9.01
C TRP A 83 -13.17 -0.75 7.63
N THR A 84 -12.75 0.19 6.79
CA THR A 84 -12.03 -0.11 5.55
C THR A 84 -10.87 0.87 5.38
N VAL A 85 -9.89 0.48 4.58
CA VAL A 85 -8.69 1.27 4.31
C VAL A 85 -8.38 1.25 2.82
N PHE A 86 -8.10 2.44 2.28
CA PHE A 86 -7.65 2.63 0.91
C PHE A 86 -6.26 3.23 0.90
N VAL A 87 -5.34 2.66 0.14
CA VAL A 87 -4.04 3.27 -0.14
C VAL A 87 -4.09 3.90 -1.52
N ILE A 88 -3.80 5.19 -1.61
CA ILE A 88 -3.81 5.98 -2.83
C ILE A 88 -2.36 6.30 -3.18
N ALA A 89 -1.90 5.80 -4.32
CA ALA A 89 -0.59 6.09 -4.88
C ALA A 89 -0.72 7.10 -6.03
N PHE A 90 0.08 8.16 -5.98
CA PHE A 90 0.11 9.21 -6.98
C PHE A 90 1.33 9.03 -7.88
N ALA A 91 1.15 9.19 -9.19
CA ALA A 91 2.26 9.11 -10.14
C ALA A 91 3.32 10.23 -9.94
N LYS A 92 2.96 11.32 -9.28
CA LYS A 92 3.81 12.45 -8.92
C LYS A 92 3.46 12.96 -7.54
N PRO A 93 4.35 13.69 -6.85
CA PRO A 93 4.03 14.34 -5.61
C PRO A 93 2.72 15.13 -5.69
N TYR A 94 1.76 14.85 -4.81
CA TYR A 94 0.49 15.55 -4.80
C TYR A 94 0.63 16.94 -4.16
N GLU A 95 -0.24 17.86 -4.57
CA GLU A 95 -0.27 19.21 -3.98
C GLU A 95 -1.17 19.25 -2.73
N PRO A 96 -0.92 20.17 -1.78
CA PRO A 96 -1.69 20.24 -0.53
C PRO A 96 -3.22 20.37 -0.70
N TYR A 97 -3.70 20.91 -1.82
CA TYR A 97 -5.15 21.02 -2.07
C TYR A 97 -5.82 19.66 -2.25
N VAL A 98 -5.08 18.63 -2.67
CA VAL A 98 -5.59 17.26 -2.88
C VAL A 98 -6.11 16.67 -1.57
N LEU A 99 -5.45 16.97 -0.45
CA LEU A 99 -5.93 16.57 0.89
C LEU A 99 -7.33 17.11 1.19
N ARG A 100 -7.63 18.35 0.78
CA ARG A 100 -8.95 18.97 0.97
C ARG A 100 -9.99 18.32 0.07
N MET A 101 -9.64 18.03 -1.18
CA MET A 101 -10.53 17.34 -2.13
C MET A 101 -10.89 15.95 -1.62
N ILE A 102 -9.89 15.15 -1.25
CA ILE A 102 -10.09 13.82 -0.67
C ILE A 102 -10.98 13.92 0.58
N SER A 103 -10.66 14.84 1.49
CA SER A 103 -11.47 15.04 2.71
C SER A 103 -12.93 15.45 2.41
N SER A 104 -13.19 16.09 1.26
CA SER A 104 -14.54 16.48 0.83
C SER A 104 -15.35 15.37 0.18
N LEU A 105 -14.68 14.31 -0.34
CA LEU A 105 -15.35 13.11 -0.87
C LEU A 105 -16.00 12.27 0.23
N PHE A 106 -15.63 12.55 1.46
CA PHE A 106 -15.82 11.66 2.58
C PHE A 106 -16.66 12.31 3.67
N ALA A 107 -17.32 11.47 4.47
CA ALA A 107 -18.24 11.94 5.49
C ALA A 107 -17.45 12.61 6.62
N PRO A 108 -17.74 13.88 6.98
CA PRO A 108 -17.03 14.57 8.05
C PRO A 108 -17.08 13.77 9.36
N GLY A 109 -15.90 13.40 9.87
CA GLY A 109 -15.74 12.75 11.16
C GLY A 109 -15.72 11.21 11.17
N ALA A 110 -16.18 10.54 10.11
CA ALA A 110 -16.10 9.07 9.97
C ALA A 110 -14.86 8.61 9.19
N ASP A 111 -14.34 9.49 8.34
CA ASP A 111 -13.27 9.20 7.41
C ASP A 111 -12.04 10.04 7.77
N HIS A 112 -10.86 9.43 7.61
CA HIS A 112 -9.58 10.00 8.05
C HIS A 112 -8.53 9.84 6.97
N THR A 113 -8.05 10.97 6.45
CA THR A 113 -6.93 11.01 5.52
C THR A 113 -5.62 11.04 6.32
N VAL A 114 -4.71 10.13 5.98
CA VAL A 114 -3.42 9.93 6.62
C VAL A 114 -2.34 10.12 5.56
N GLU A 115 -1.48 11.12 5.77
CA GLU A 115 -0.32 11.35 4.92
C GLU A 115 0.82 10.42 5.31
N MET A 116 1.24 9.57 4.37
CA MET A 116 2.40 8.68 4.54
C MET A 116 3.66 9.36 4.01
N ASP A 117 3.61 9.81 2.76
CA ASP A 117 4.64 10.58 2.09
C ASP A 117 4.00 11.44 0.98
N ARG A 118 4.82 12.12 0.17
CA ARG A 118 4.33 13.03 -0.88
C ARG A 118 3.62 12.34 -2.05
N THR A 119 3.69 11.02 -2.14
CA THR A 119 3.17 10.17 -3.22
C THR A 119 2.18 9.12 -2.72
N HIS A 120 2.00 8.97 -1.41
CA HIS A 120 1.10 8.00 -0.81
C HIS A 120 0.21 8.63 0.25
N LEU A 121 -1.10 8.45 0.07
CA LEU A 121 -2.12 8.79 1.04
C LEU A 121 -2.88 7.54 1.45
N VAL A 122 -3.33 7.51 2.69
CA VAL A 122 -4.21 6.45 3.17
C VAL A 122 -5.51 7.06 3.65
N VAL A 123 -6.63 6.47 3.25
CA VAL A 123 -7.95 6.83 3.75
C VAL A 123 -8.43 5.70 4.64
N VAL A 124 -8.64 6.01 5.91
CA VAL A 124 -9.23 5.10 6.89
C VAL A 124 -10.67 5.52 7.10
N ARG A 125 -11.61 4.60 6.89
CA ARG A 125 -13.04 4.89 6.87
C ARG A 125 -13.79 4.01 7.85
N GLN A 126 -14.51 4.63 8.78
CA GLN A 126 -15.43 3.94 9.67
C GLN A 126 -16.80 3.81 9.02
N LEU A 127 -17.26 2.59 8.83
CA LEU A 127 -18.53 2.28 8.16
C LEU A 127 -19.68 2.20 9.17
N LYS A 128 -20.90 2.48 8.69
CA LYS A 128 -22.13 2.34 9.50
C LYS A 128 -22.56 0.88 9.62
N ALA A 129 -22.27 0.07 8.62
CA ALA A 129 -22.56 -1.36 8.52
C ALA A 129 -21.44 -2.04 7.71
N PRO A 130 -21.25 -3.36 7.83
CA PRO A 130 -20.25 -4.07 7.04
C PRO A 130 -20.54 -3.92 5.55
N ALA A 131 -19.52 -3.54 4.78
CA ALA A 131 -19.60 -3.43 3.32
C ALA A 131 -19.10 -4.72 2.68
N GLY A 132 -19.77 -5.17 1.61
CA GLY A 132 -19.31 -6.31 0.81
C GLY A 132 -18.14 -5.94 -0.11
N ASP A 133 -17.46 -6.95 -0.66
CA ASP A 133 -16.28 -6.77 -1.52
C ASP A 133 -16.57 -5.80 -2.70
N GLU A 134 -17.72 -5.94 -3.36
CA GLU A 134 -18.12 -5.08 -4.48
C GLU A 134 -18.37 -3.63 -4.04
N GLU A 135 -18.97 -3.41 -2.87
CA GLU A 135 -19.25 -2.06 -2.36
C GLU A 135 -17.94 -1.34 -2.00
N VAL A 136 -16.97 -2.04 -1.42
CA VAL A 136 -15.64 -1.46 -1.13
C VAL A 136 -14.89 -1.16 -2.44
N LYS A 137 -15.03 -2.00 -3.45
CA LYS A 137 -14.46 -1.76 -4.78
C LYS A 137 -15.06 -0.53 -5.45
N GLU A 138 -16.38 -0.37 -5.44
CA GLU A 138 -17.07 0.82 -5.95
C GLU A 138 -16.58 2.10 -5.25
N MET A 139 -16.32 2.04 -3.94
CA MET A 139 -15.71 3.16 -3.21
C MET A 139 -14.30 3.48 -3.73
N ALA A 140 -13.45 2.48 -3.98
CA ALA A 140 -12.12 2.68 -4.53
C ALA A 140 -12.17 3.27 -5.96
N GLU A 141 -13.07 2.77 -6.80
CA GLU A 141 -13.31 3.28 -8.15
C GLU A 141 -13.81 4.73 -8.14
N ALA A 142 -14.67 5.09 -7.18
CA ALA A 142 -15.11 6.46 -6.98
C ALA A 142 -13.94 7.39 -6.61
N ILE A 143 -13.01 6.96 -5.75
CA ILE A 143 -11.80 7.73 -5.42
C ILE A 143 -10.98 8.01 -6.67
N VAL A 144 -10.71 6.98 -7.48
CA VAL A 144 -9.98 7.11 -8.75
C VAL A 144 -10.72 8.04 -9.71
N GLY A 145 -12.04 7.85 -9.86
CA GLY A 145 -12.87 8.63 -10.77
C GLY A 145 -12.89 10.11 -10.43
N THR A 146 -13.05 10.46 -9.15
CA THR A 146 -13.05 11.85 -8.71
C THR A 146 -11.67 12.48 -8.86
N LEU A 147 -10.60 11.84 -8.38
CA LEU A 147 -9.25 12.41 -8.49
C LEU A 147 -8.80 12.55 -9.95
N GLY A 148 -9.20 11.61 -10.81
CA GLY A 148 -8.96 11.68 -12.25
C GLY A 148 -9.75 12.80 -12.95
N THR A 149 -11.01 13.03 -12.55
CA THR A 149 -11.89 14.00 -13.23
C THR A 149 -11.75 15.41 -12.67
N GLU A 150 -11.72 15.58 -11.36
CA GLU A 150 -11.73 16.89 -10.69
C GLU A 150 -10.33 17.47 -10.51
N ALA A 151 -9.31 16.64 -10.27
CA ALA A 151 -7.93 17.09 -10.10
C ALA A 151 -7.02 16.79 -11.30
N MET A 152 -7.51 16.07 -12.32
CA MET A 152 -6.70 15.60 -13.46
C MET A 152 -5.47 14.78 -13.02
N LEU A 153 -5.60 14.03 -11.93
CA LEU A 153 -4.51 13.23 -11.35
C LEU A 153 -4.60 11.78 -11.81
N SER A 154 -3.46 11.24 -12.25
CA SER A 154 -3.31 9.80 -12.44
C SER A 154 -2.97 9.16 -11.09
N VAL A 155 -3.93 8.41 -10.56
CA VAL A 155 -3.82 7.72 -9.27
C VAL A 155 -4.11 6.24 -9.43
N LYS A 156 -3.49 5.46 -8.56
CA LYS A 156 -3.83 4.05 -8.33
C LYS A 156 -4.32 3.92 -6.89
N VAL A 157 -5.31 3.07 -6.67
CA VAL A 157 -5.91 2.82 -5.36
C VAL A 157 -5.89 1.33 -5.07
N SER A 158 -5.47 0.94 -3.88
CA SER A 158 -5.63 -0.43 -3.41
C SER A 158 -6.50 -0.49 -2.17
N TYR A 159 -7.17 -1.63 -2.00
CA TYR A 159 -8.10 -1.86 -0.91
C TYR A 159 -8.05 -3.33 -0.45
N ASP A 160 -8.53 -3.57 0.76
CA ASP A 160 -8.78 -4.89 1.31
C ASP A 160 -10.25 -5.00 1.74
N ARG A 161 -10.64 -6.18 2.18
CA ARG A 161 -11.96 -6.42 2.75
C ARG A 161 -12.21 -5.55 3.99
N CYS A 162 -13.49 -5.33 4.23
CA CYS A 162 -13.94 -4.66 5.43
C CYS A 162 -13.48 -5.43 6.69
N CYS A 163 -12.88 -4.70 7.63
CA CYS A 163 -12.55 -5.19 8.96
C CYS A 163 -13.76 -5.05 9.88
N ASP A 164 -14.01 -6.02 10.76
CA ASP A 164 -15.11 -5.95 11.73
C ASP A 164 -14.88 -4.84 12.79
N ASP A 165 -13.62 -4.55 13.09
CA ASP A 165 -13.21 -3.55 14.08
C ASP A 165 -11.88 -2.87 13.74
N LEU A 166 -11.49 -1.91 14.59
CA LEU A 166 -10.28 -1.10 14.45
C LEU A 166 -9.00 -1.97 14.41
N SER A 167 -8.97 -3.12 15.10
CA SER A 167 -7.77 -3.94 15.25
C SER A 167 -7.35 -4.65 13.95
N GLY A 168 -8.26 -4.79 12.98
CA GLY A 168 -7.96 -5.33 11.66
C GLY A 168 -7.23 -4.37 10.72
N LEU A 169 -7.29 -3.05 10.98
CA LEU A 169 -6.75 -2.04 10.09
C LEU A 169 -5.24 -2.16 9.79
N PRO A 170 -4.34 -2.46 10.75
CA PRO A 170 -2.92 -2.61 10.44
C PRO A 170 -2.67 -3.73 9.43
N LEU A 171 -3.37 -4.87 9.57
CA LEU A 171 -3.26 -5.98 8.63
C LEU A 171 -3.85 -5.62 7.27
N ALA A 172 -5.04 -5.00 7.24
CA ALA A 172 -5.66 -4.54 6.00
C ALA A 172 -4.78 -3.51 5.27
N TYR A 173 -4.08 -2.64 6.00
CA TYR A 173 -3.12 -1.71 5.41
C TYR A 173 -1.92 -2.43 4.79
N GLN A 174 -1.37 -3.45 5.46
CA GLN A 174 -0.32 -4.29 4.88
C GLN A 174 -0.79 -4.97 3.59
N HIS A 175 -2.01 -5.53 3.60
CA HIS A 175 -2.65 -6.10 2.43
C HIS A 175 -2.81 -5.09 1.29
N CYS A 176 -3.25 -3.86 1.58
CA CYS A 176 -3.35 -2.80 0.58
C CYS A 176 -1.99 -2.41 -0.01
N ASN A 177 -0.93 -2.33 0.81
CA ASN A 177 0.42 -2.05 0.29
C ASN A 177 0.90 -3.17 -0.65
N GLN A 178 0.73 -4.44 -0.26
CA GLN A 178 1.05 -5.58 -1.13
C GLN A 178 0.21 -5.54 -2.42
N ALA A 179 -1.08 -5.22 -2.33
CA ALA A 179 -1.94 -5.09 -3.50
C ALA A 179 -1.54 -3.95 -4.43
N MET A 180 -1.10 -2.82 -3.86
CA MET A 180 -0.57 -1.70 -4.64
C MET A 180 0.69 -2.12 -5.38
N GLU A 181 1.62 -2.78 -4.70
CA GLU A 181 2.89 -3.24 -5.27
C GLU A 181 2.67 -4.24 -6.40
N ILE A 182 1.94 -5.34 -6.12
CA ILE A 182 1.61 -6.36 -7.12
C ILE A 182 0.82 -5.76 -8.28
N GLY A 183 -0.18 -4.92 -7.99
CA GLY A 183 -1.00 -4.28 -9.01
C GLY A 183 -0.21 -3.34 -9.92
N GLN A 184 0.76 -2.61 -9.37
CA GLN A 184 1.62 -1.74 -10.15
C GLN A 184 2.56 -2.49 -11.10
N LEU A 185 3.04 -3.66 -10.69
CA LEU A 185 3.95 -4.49 -11.48
C LEU A 185 3.21 -5.22 -12.62
N PHE A 186 2.11 -5.90 -12.32
CA PHE A 186 1.47 -6.81 -13.30
C PHE A 186 0.22 -6.25 -13.96
N LEU A 187 -0.47 -5.31 -13.32
CA LEU A 187 -1.78 -4.82 -13.72
C LEU A 187 -1.71 -3.34 -14.13
N GLU A 188 -0.73 -2.98 -14.95
CA GLU A 188 -0.43 -1.58 -15.34
C GLU A 188 -1.64 -0.79 -15.85
N ARG A 189 -2.58 -1.47 -16.53
CA ARG A 189 -3.79 -0.87 -17.11
C ARG A 189 -4.92 -0.66 -16.09
N GLN A 190 -4.82 -1.27 -14.92
CA GLN A 190 -5.79 -1.11 -13.85
C GLN A 190 -5.33 -0.01 -12.88
N SER A 191 -6.31 0.67 -12.31
CA SER A 191 -6.13 1.73 -11.33
C SER A 191 -6.66 1.37 -9.94
N VAL A 192 -7.33 0.23 -9.81
CA VAL A 192 -7.92 -0.25 -8.56
C VAL A 192 -7.47 -1.70 -8.32
N PHE A 193 -6.94 -1.98 -7.13
CA PHE A 193 -6.40 -3.29 -6.78
C PHE A 193 -6.98 -3.81 -5.46
N GLY A 194 -7.80 -4.86 -5.54
CA GLY A 194 -8.29 -5.57 -4.35
C GLY A 194 -7.30 -6.65 -3.92
N TYR A 195 -6.92 -6.69 -2.65
CA TYR A 195 -5.96 -7.68 -2.14
C TYR A 195 -6.40 -9.14 -2.37
N HIS A 196 -7.71 -9.40 -2.28
CA HIS A 196 -8.29 -10.72 -2.50
C HIS A 196 -8.36 -11.12 -4.00
N GLU A 197 -8.20 -10.17 -4.92
CA GLU A 197 -8.26 -10.39 -6.38
C GLU A 197 -6.89 -10.70 -7.00
N LEU A 198 -5.79 -10.60 -6.23
CA LEU A 198 -4.41 -10.71 -6.75
C LEU A 198 -3.96 -12.12 -7.16
N GLY A 199 -4.76 -13.15 -6.85
CA GLY A 199 -4.48 -14.53 -7.24
C GLY A 199 -3.08 -15.02 -6.83
N LEU A 200 -2.34 -15.57 -7.80
CA LEU A 200 -0.99 -16.12 -7.59
C LEU A 200 0.05 -15.05 -7.20
N GLY A 201 -0.14 -13.79 -7.63
CA GLY A 201 0.78 -12.70 -7.29
C GLY A 201 0.93 -12.53 -5.78
N LYS A 202 -0.19 -12.61 -5.04
CA LYS A 202 -0.18 -12.59 -3.58
C LYS A 202 0.67 -13.70 -2.97
N LEU A 203 0.61 -14.91 -3.51
CA LEU A 203 1.38 -16.04 -2.99
C LEU A 203 2.87 -15.86 -3.25
N VAL A 204 3.24 -15.47 -4.47
CA VAL A 204 4.64 -15.26 -4.86
C VAL A 204 5.31 -14.18 -4.02
N PHE A 205 4.64 -13.05 -3.79
CA PHE A 205 5.17 -11.92 -3.02
C PHE A 205 5.22 -12.20 -1.50
N SER A 206 4.69 -13.34 -1.06
CA SER A 206 4.82 -13.80 0.32
C SER A 206 6.02 -14.74 0.51
N LEU A 207 6.70 -15.13 -0.58
CA LEU A 207 7.84 -16.06 -0.54
C LEU A 207 9.16 -15.33 -0.27
N ASP A 208 10.08 -16.04 0.36
CA ASP A 208 11.46 -15.58 0.50
C ASP A 208 12.10 -15.44 -0.90
N PRO A 209 12.78 -14.32 -1.22
CA PRO A 209 13.49 -14.15 -2.49
C PRO A 209 14.43 -15.31 -2.85
N MET A 210 15.01 -16.01 -1.87
CA MET A 210 15.84 -17.18 -2.12
C MET A 210 15.04 -18.32 -2.73
N VAL A 211 13.84 -18.60 -2.20
CA VAL A 211 12.95 -19.64 -2.72
C VAL A 211 12.53 -19.32 -4.16
N CYS A 212 12.28 -18.05 -4.46
CA CYS A 212 11.99 -17.62 -5.83
C CYS A 212 13.18 -17.87 -6.76
N ARG A 213 14.41 -17.57 -6.34
CA ARG A 213 15.63 -17.84 -7.14
C ARG A 213 15.83 -19.33 -7.40
N GLU A 214 15.74 -20.16 -6.37
CA GLU A 214 15.86 -21.62 -6.49
C GLU A 214 14.81 -22.18 -7.46
N TYR A 215 13.55 -21.74 -7.34
CA TYR A 215 12.48 -22.16 -8.25
C TYR A 215 12.78 -21.80 -9.72
N LEU A 216 13.26 -20.58 -9.97
CA LEU A 216 13.64 -20.14 -11.31
C LEU A 216 14.81 -20.95 -11.88
N GLU A 217 15.85 -21.21 -11.08
CA GLU A 217 16.99 -22.04 -11.49
C GLU A 217 16.56 -23.48 -11.82
N ASP A 218 15.68 -24.08 -11.02
CA ASP A 218 15.21 -25.45 -11.22
C ASP A 218 14.36 -25.64 -12.49
N HIS A 219 13.55 -24.64 -12.85
CA HIS A 219 12.56 -24.75 -13.93
C HIS A 219 12.99 -24.08 -15.25
N LEU A 220 13.83 -23.05 -15.17
CA LEU A 220 14.30 -22.29 -16.33
C LEU A 220 15.82 -22.41 -16.53
N GLY A 221 16.54 -23.04 -15.61
CA GLY A 221 17.98 -23.26 -15.72
C GLY A 221 18.73 -21.95 -15.81
N SER A 222 19.51 -21.79 -16.88
CA SER A 222 20.30 -20.57 -17.14
C SER A 222 19.55 -19.48 -17.91
N PHE A 223 18.25 -19.64 -18.16
CA PHE A 223 17.47 -18.65 -18.90
C PHE A 223 17.27 -17.39 -18.06
N ASP A 224 17.74 -16.24 -18.58
CA ASP A 224 17.48 -14.94 -17.99
C ASP A 224 16.32 -14.26 -18.71
N PHE A 225 15.31 -13.84 -17.95
CA PHE A 225 14.17 -13.10 -18.45
C PHE A 225 14.55 -11.78 -19.15
N LYS A 226 15.74 -11.21 -18.90
CA LYS A 226 16.28 -10.06 -19.66
C LYS A 226 16.46 -10.36 -21.15
N GLU A 227 16.55 -11.63 -21.53
CA GLU A 227 16.61 -12.06 -22.94
C GLU A 227 15.26 -11.97 -23.66
N LEU A 228 14.14 -11.82 -22.94
CA LEU A 228 12.83 -11.62 -23.54
C LEU A 228 12.67 -10.18 -24.02
N ASP A 229 12.54 -10.02 -25.34
CA ASP A 229 12.14 -8.75 -25.93
C ASP A 229 10.71 -8.34 -25.48
N PRO A 230 10.39 -7.02 -25.50
CA PRO A 230 9.07 -6.53 -25.08
C PRO A 230 7.91 -7.13 -25.87
N GLU A 231 8.13 -7.48 -27.14
CA GLU A 231 7.11 -8.09 -27.98
C GLU A 231 6.77 -9.52 -27.53
N THR A 232 7.77 -10.30 -27.13
CA THR A 232 7.60 -11.66 -26.60
C THR A 232 6.90 -11.61 -25.25
N ARG A 233 7.26 -10.68 -24.35
CA ARG A 233 6.56 -10.46 -23.08
C ARG A 233 5.09 -10.11 -23.29
N ASN A 234 4.81 -9.18 -24.21
CA ASN A 234 3.44 -8.84 -24.58
C ASN A 234 2.68 -10.03 -25.20
N THR A 235 3.37 -10.86 -25.99
CA THR A 235 2.78 -12.08 -26.57
C THR A 235 2.35 -13.05 -25.47
N ILE A 236 3.21 -13.30 -24.47
CA ILE A 236 2.89 -14.18 -23.34
C ILE A 236 1.69 -13.64 -22.55
N ARG A 237 1.72 -12.35 -22.19
CA ARG A 237 0.62 -11.69 -21.46
C ARG A 237 -0.71 -11.82 -22.19
N VAL A 238 -0.77 -11.43 -23.47
CA VAL A 238 -2.03 -11.50 -24.24
C VAL A 238 -2.45 -12.96 -24.47
N PHE A 239 -1.51 -13.91 -24.52
CA PHE A 239 -1.82 -15.32 -24.60
C PHE A 239 -2.50 -15.84 -23.32
N PHE A 240 -2.04 -15.42 -22.15
CA PHE A 240 -2.70 -15.69 -20.87
C PHE A 240 -4.06 -15.01 -20.75
N ASP A 241 -4.16 -13.71 -21.09
CA ASP A 241 -5.43 -12.96 -21.08
C ASP A 241 -6.48 -13.58 -22.00
N SER A 242 -6.04 -14.27 -23.06
CA SER A 242 -6.89 -14.97 -24.03
C SER A 242 -7.19 -16.42 -23.64
N GLY A 243 -6.87 -16.85 -22.41
CA GLY A 243 -7.12 -18.20 -21.93
C GLY A 243 -6.34 -19.28 -22.70
N LEU A 244 -5.11 -18.98 -23.11
CA LEU A 244 -4.24 -19.84 -23.93
C LEU A 244 -4.79 -20.13 -25.34
N SER A 245 -5.74 -19.32 -25.82
CA SER A 245 -6.34 -19.49 -27.16
C SER A 245 -5.52 -18.79 -28.24
N ILE A 246 -4.90 -19.58 -29.12
CA ILE A 246 -4.13 -19.07 -30.27
C ILE A 246 -4.98 -18.14 -31.15
N ALA A 247 -6.27 -18.46 -31.35
CA ALA A 247 -7.14 -17.68 -32.23
C ALA A 247 -7.47 -16.30 -31.64
N GLU A 248 -7.81 -16.27 -30.35
CA GLU A 248 -8.13 -15.03 -29.64
C GLU A 248 -6.90 -14.16 -29.48
N THR A 249 -5.75 -14.73 -29.12
CA THR A 249 -4.48 -14.01 -29.00
C THR A 249 -4.02 -13.41 -30.32
N ALA A 250 -4.10 -14.17 -31.42
CA ALA A 250 -3.73 -13.67 -32.74
C ALA A 250 -4.59 -12.46 -33.14
N ARG A 251 -5.89 -12.49 -32.81
CA ARG A 251 -6.81 -11.37 -33.03
C ARG A 251 -6.44 -10.16 -32.16
N SER A 252 -6.20 -10.37 -30.87
CA SER A 252 -5.84 -9.31 -29.91
C SER A 252 -4.49 -8.66 -30.22
N LEU A 253 -3.54 -9.42 -30.78
CA LEU A 253 -2.23 -8.91 -31.20
C LEU A 253 -2.22 -8.39 -32.64
N TYR A 254 -3.32 -8.51 -33.39
CA TYR A 254 -3.40 -8.17 -34.81
C TYR A 254 -2.34 -8.87 -35.67
N VAL A 255 -2.01 -10.13 -35.36
CA VAL A 255 -1.05 -10.95 -36.10
C VAL A 255 -1.73 -12.17 -36.71
N HIS A 256 -1.13 -12.74 -37.75
CA HIS A 256 -1.59 -14.01 -38.29
C HIS A 256 -1.30 -15.16 -37.31
N ARG A 257 -2.17 -16.17 -37.25
CA ARG A 257 -2.03 -17.37 -36.41
C ARG A 257 -0.64 -18.00 -36.50
N ASN A 258 -0.11 -18.16 -37.71
CA ASN A 258 1.20 -18.78 -37.94
C ASN A 258 2.35 -17.96 -37.34
N THR A 259 2.25 -16.63 -37.37
CA THR A 259 3.24 -15.74 -36.75
C THR A 259 3.22 -15.90 -35.23
N LEU A 260 2.03 -16.02 -34.63
CA LEU A 260 1.91 -16.28 -33.20
C LEU A 260 2.51 -17.64 -32.82
N VAL A 261 2.20 -18.71 -33.57
CA VAL A 261 2.77 -20.04 -33.34
C VAL A 261 4.29 -20.00 -33.42
N TYR A 262 4.85 -19.31 -34.42
CA TYR A 262 6.30 -19.12 -34.53
C TYR A 262 6.91 -18.42 -33.30
N ARG A 263 6.25 -17.38 -32.76
CA ARG A 263 6.71 -16.70 -31.54
C ARG A 263 6.70 -17.63 -30.33
N ILE A 264 5.65 -18.43 -30.17
CA ILE A 264 5.53 -19.42 -29.10
C ILE A 264 6.61 -20.51 -29.25
N ASP A 265 6.85 -21.01 -30.45
CA ASP A 265 7.89 -22.01 -30.70
C ASP A 265 9.30 -21.44 -30.45
N LYS A 266 9.54 -20.14 -30.74
CA LYS A 266 10.77 -19.45 -30.38
C LYS A 266 10.93 -19.36 -28.85
N LEU A 267 9.89 -18.98 -28.14
CA LEU A 267 9.88 -18.93 -26.67
C LEU A 267 10.17 -20.31 -26.06
N GLN A 268 9.54 -21.37 -26.60
CA GLN A 268 9.78 -22.75 -26.15
C GLN A 268 11.24 -23.16 -26.35
N LYS A 269 11.87 -22.78 -27.47
CA LYS A 269 13.29 -23.07 -27.69
C LYS A 269 14.22 -22.33 -26.72
N GLN A 270 13.84 -21.15 -26.27
CA GLN A 270 14.63 -20.35 -25.33
C GLN A 270 14.47 -20.81 -23.89
N THR A 271 13.25 -21.15 -23.49
CA THR A 271 12.87 -21.40 -22.09
C THR A 271 12.68 -22.87 -21.74
N GLY A 272 12.53 -23.73 -22.75
CA GLY A 272 12.14 -25.13 -22.56
C GLY A 272 10.63 -25.33 -22.30
N LEU A 273 9.87 -24.26 -22.08
CA LEU A 273 8.45 -24.31 -21.71
C LEU A 273 7.54 -24.11 -22.93
N ASP A 274 6.59 -25.02 -23.14
CA ASP A 274 5.53 -24.85 -24.13
C ASP A 274 4.28 -24.26 -23.48
N ILE A 275 4.14 -22.93 -23.52
CA ILE A 275 2.99 -22.23 -22.89
C ILE A 275 1.62 -22.63 -23.45
N ARG A 276 1.53 -23.44 -24.52
CA ARG A 276 0.26 -24.04 -24.98
C ARG A 276 -0.20 -25.17 -24.05
N ARG A 277 0.72 -25.76 -23.28
CA ARG A 277 0.44 -26.77 -22.24
C ARG A 277 0.17 -26.05 -20.94
N PHE A 278 -0.89 -26.46 -20.25
CA PHE A 278 -1.33 -25.81 -19.02
C PHE A 278 -0.24 -25.77 -17.93
N ASP A 279 0.46 -26.90 -17.70
CA ASP A 279 1.49 -26.97 -16.65
C ASP A 279 2.68 -26.03 -16.93
N ASP A 280 3.15 -26.00 -18.18
CA ASP A 280 4.23 -25.12 -18.64
C ASP A 280 3.78 -23.65 -18.63
N ALA A 281 2.52 -23.38 -18.95
CA ALA A 281 1.92 -22.04 -18.90
C ALA A 281 1.89 -21.50 -17.46
N ILE A 282 1.48 -22.32 -16.48
CA ILE A 282 1.48 -21.95 -15.07
C ILE A 282 2.91 -21.73 -14.58
N THR A 283 3.84 -22.61 -14.96
CA THR A 283 5.27 -22.47 -14.62
C THR A 283 5.82 -21.15 -15.16
N MET A 284 5.55 -20.83 -16.43
CA MET A 284 5.95 -19.55 -17.04
C MET A 284 5.34 -18.36 -16.32
N ASN A 285 4.04 -18.42 -15.97
CA ASN A 285 3.37 -17.33 -15.29
C ASN A 285 3.96 -17.06 -13.89
N ILE A 286 4.16 -18.12 -13.09
CA ILE A 286 4.80 -18.02 -11.77
C ILE A 286 6.24 -17.51 -11.91
N ALA A 287 6.99 -18.00 -12.89
CA ALA A 287 8.35 -17.56 -13.11
C ALA A 287 8.44 -16.08 -13.51
N MET A 288 7.51 -15.59 -14.34
CA MET A 288 7.43 -14.15 -14.64
C MET A 288 7.08 -13.33 -13.39
N LEU A 289 6.16 -13.80 -12.55
CA LEU A 289 5.85 -13.15 -11.26
C LEU A 289 7.08 -13.07 -10.36
N MET A 290 7.86 -14.15 -10.27
CA MET A 290 9.07 -14.23 -9.46
C MET A 290 10.20 -13.35 -10.00
N ASP A 291 10.41 -13.29 -11.32
CA ASP A 291 11.41 -12.41 -11.96
C ASP A 291 11.15 -10.94 -11.62
N GLU A 292 9.89 -10.49 -11.74
CA GLU A 292 9.51 -9.12 -11.40
C GLU A 292 9.64 -8.84 -9.89
N TYR A 293 9.22 -9.77 -9.04
CA TYR A 293 9.43 -9.69 -7.59
C TYR A 293 10.92 -9.56 -7.23
N LEU A 294 11.79 -10.37 -7.84
CA LEU A 294 13.23 -10.36 -7.56
C LEU A 294 13.95 -9.11 -8.04
N LYS A 295 13.53 -8.53 -9.17
CA LYS A 295 14.09 -7.26 -9.66
C LYS A 295 13.91 -6.14 -8.65
N ARG A 296 12.78 -6.11 -7.94
CA ARG A 296 12.53 -5.13 -6.88
C ARG A 296 13.54 -5.21 -5.73
N TYR A 297 13.91 -6.42 -5.30
CA TYR A 297 14.88 -6.65 -4.22
C TYR A 297 16.33 -6.36 -4.61
N GLN A 298 16.64 -6.20 -5.90
CA GLN A 298 17.97 -5.80 -6.35
C GLN A 298 18.14 -4.28 -6.40
N GLU A 299 17.05 -3.52 -6.26
CA GLU A 299 17.02 -2.05 -6.31
C GLU A 299 17.03 -1.39 -4.91
N ASP A 300 16.89 -2.16 -3.83
CA ASP A 300 17.01 -1.72 -2.42
C ASP A 300 18.37 -2.13 -1.81
#